data_AF-A0A529KVR7-F1
#
_entry.id   AF-A0A529KVR7-F1
#
_cell.length_a   1.000
_cell.length_b   1.000
_cell.length_c   1.000
_cell.angle_alpha   90.00
_cell.angle_beta   90.00
_cell.angle_gamma   90.00
#
_symmetry.space_group_name_H-M   'P 1'
#
loop_
_entity.id
_entity.type
_entity.pdbx_description
1 polymer ?
#
loop_
_entity_poly.entity_id
_entity_poly.type
_entity_poly.pdbx_seq_one_letter_code
_entity_poly.pdbx_strand_id
1 'polypeptide(L)' 'MADPIVAAIAFDGISPFHLSVPCLVFGEDRAALGLPRFDFRICAI' A
#
# COMPACT_ATOMS: atom_id res chain seq x y z
N MET A 1 1.06 -6.27 18.67
CA MET A 1 -0.16 -6.24 17.83
C MET A 1 0.31 -6.29 16.40
N ALA A 2 -0.28 -7.12 15.53
CA ALA A 2 0.16 -7.20 14.14
C ALA A 2 -0.24 -5.92 13.38
N ASP A 3 0.60 -5.49 12.43
CA ASP A 3 0.29 -4.35 11.57
C ASP A 3 -0.94 -4.68 10.69
N PRO A 4 -1.88 -3.73 10.47
CA PRO A 4 -3.01 -3.95 9.58
C PRO A 4 -2.54 -4.25 8.15
N ILE A 5 -3.19 -5.22 7.50
CA ILE A 5 -2.87 -5.59 6.11
C ILE A 5 -3.74 -4.77 5.16
N VAL A 6 -3.12 -4.16 4.15
CA VAL A 6 -3.80 -3.44 3.07
C VAL A 6 -3.33 -4.02 1.74
N ALA A 7 -4.26 -4.51 0.92
CA ALA A 7 -3.95 -5.05 -0.40
C ALA A 7 -4.51 -4.15 -1.51
N ALA A 8 -3.65 -3.68 -2.41
CA ALA A 8 -4.04 -3.05 -3.67
C ALA A 8 -4.08 -4.11 -4.78
N ILE A 9 -5.19 -4.17 -5.51
CA ILE A 9 -5.37 -5.12 -6.61
C ILE A 9 -5.04 -4.43 -7.94
N ALA A 10 -4.02 -4.94 -8.63
CA ALA A 10 -3.76 -4.66 -10.03
C ALA A 10 -4.61 -5.61 -10.90
N PHE A 11 -5.17 -5.08 -11.98
CA PHE A 11 -6.05 -5.80 -12.90
C PHE A 11 -5.81 -5.31 -14.33
N ASP A 12 -6.28 -6.04 -15.33
CA ASP A 12 -6.09 -5.66 -16.73
C ASP A 12 -6.67 -4.27 -17.04
N GLY A 13 -5.90 -3.45 -17.75
CA GLY A 13 -6.23 -2.04 -18.02
C GLY A 13 -5.93 -1.06 -16.88
N ILE A 14 -5.43 -1.50 -15.73
CA ILE A 14 -4.95 -0.57 -14.69
C ILE A 14 -3.66 0.12 -15.17
N SER A 15 -3.65 1.46 -15.16
CA SER A 15 -2.38 2.20 -15.29
C SER A 15 -1.53 2.01 -14.03
N PRO A 16 -0.21 1.72 -14.14
CA PRO A 16 0.70 1.69 -13.00
C PRO A 16 0.68 2.98 -12.17
N PHE A 17 0.34 4.11 -12.79
CA PHE A 17 0.21 5.38 -12.10
C PHE A 17 -0.85 5.36 -10.98
N HIS A 18 -1.90 4.55 -11.10
CA HIS A 18 -2.90 4.40 -10.04
C HIS A 18 -2.34 3.80 -8.75
N LEU A 19 -1.23 3.05 -8.82
CA LEU A 19 -0.57 2.48 -7.65
C LEU A 19 0.35 3.47 -6.92
N SER A 20 0.64 4.64 -7.51
CA SER A 20 1.56 5.63 -6.92
C SER A 20 1.10 6.12 -5.55
N VAL A 21 -0.17 6.53 -5.42
CA VAL A 21 -0.72 7.05 -4.17
C VAL A 21 -0.84 5.94 -3.11
N PRO A 22 -1.38 4.74 -3.40
CA PRO A 22 -1.36 3.62 -2.47
C PRO A 22 0.04 3.29 -1.94
N CYS A 23 1.05 3.22 -2.82
CA CYS A 23 2.43 2.97 -2.40
C CYS A 23 2.96 4.09 -1.49
N LEU A 24 2.70 5.35 -1.82
CA LEU A 24 3.18 6.48 -1.03
C LEU A 24 2.53 6.54 0.36
N VAL A 25 1.25 6.18 0.48
CA VAL A 25 0.49 6.26 1.73
C VAL A 25 0.73 5.04 2.62
N PHE A 26 0.74 3.84 2.07
CA PHE A 26 0.75 2.59 2.84
C PHE A 26 2.07 1.82 2.76
N GLY A 27 2.88 2.02 1.71
CA GLY A 27 4.13 1.30 1.50
C GLY A 27 5.35 1.90 2.22
N GLU A 28 5.29 3.18 2.58
CA GLU A 28 6.38 3.88 3.27
C GLU A 28 6.24 3.76 4.79
N ASP A 29 7.32 3.40 5.48
CA ASP A 29 7.35 3.42 6.95
C ASP A 29 7.49 4.86 7.45
N ARG A 30 6.41 5.37 8.05
CA ARG A 30 6.34 6.71 8.62
C ARG A 30 6.16 6.68 10.14
N ALA A 31 6.53 5.58 10.79
CA ALA A 31 6.41 5.43 12.25
C ALA A 31 7.17 6.52 13.02
N ALA A 32 8.28 7.02 12.47
CA ALA A 32 9.03 8.14 13.05
C ALA A 32 8.23 9.45 13.14
N LEU A 33 7.17 9.60 12.33
CA LEU A 33 6.24 10.73 12.36
C LEU A 33 5.00 10.46 13.23
N GLY A 34 4.96 9.35 13.96
CA GLY A 34 3.80 8.93 14.76
C GLY A 34 2.64 8.35 13.95
N LEU A 35 2.87 8.03 12.67
CA LEU A 35 1.87 7.42 11.78
C LEU A 35 1.86 5.88 11.92
N PRO A 36 0.72 5.22 11.66
CA PRO A 36 0.62 3.76 11.71
C PRO A 36 1.47 3.09 10.62
N ARG A 37 1.93 1.88 10.92
CA ARG A 37 2.58 0.96 9.97
C ARG A 37 1.52 0.06 9.34
N PHE A 38 1.74 -0.34 8.09
CA PHE A 38 0.88 -1.25 7.35
C PHE A 38 1.71 -2.36 6.71
N ASP A 39 1.16 -3.57 6.69
CA ASP A 39 1.60 -4.62 5.79
C ASP A 39 0.91 -4.40 4.44
N PHE A 40 1.53 -3.54 3.62
CA PHE A 40 1.00 -3.17 2.31
C PHE A 40 1.44 -4.17 1.24
N ARG A 41 0.47 -4.64 0.45
CA ARG A 41 0.68 -5.67 -0.57
C ARG A 41 0.07 -5.22 -1.89
N ILE A 42 0.75 -5.51 -2.99
CA ILE A 42 0.18 -5.39 -4.33
C ILE A 42 -0.09 -6.81 -4.82
N CYS A 43 -1.33 -7.09 -5.17
CA CYS A 43 -1.76 -8.38 -5.70
C CYS A 43 -2.27 -8.18 -7.13
N ALA A 44 -2.26 -9.23 -7.94
CA ALA A 44 -2.86 -9.22 -9.27
C ALA A 44 -3.97 -10.29 -9.34
N ILE A 45 -4.99 -10.02 -10.17
CA ILE A 45 -6.04 -10.99 -10.53
C ILE A 45 -5.85 -11.53 -11.95
#